data_AF-A0A2M7FT75-F1
#
_entry.id   AF-A0A2M7FT75-F1
#
_cell.length_a   1.000
_cell.length_b   1.000
_cell.length_c   1.000
_cell.angle_alpha   90.00
_cell.angle_beta   90.00
_cell.angle_gamma   90.00
#
_symmetry.space_group_name_H-M   'P 1'
#
loop_
_entity.id
_entity.type
_entity.pdbx_description
1 polymer ?
#
loop_
_entity_poly.entity_id
_entity_poly.type
_entity_poly.pdbx_seq_one_letter_code
_entity_poly.pdbx_strand_id
1 'polypeptide(L)' 'VNTIDGLRVDWPDGFGLIRASNTTPVLVLRFEGHTQAALERIERDMLALLRSVKPGAQFDAAAH' A
#
# COMPACT_ATOMS: atom_id res chain seq x y z
N VAL A 1 5.81 7.48 -9.60
CA VAL A 1 6.39 6.50 -8.65
C VAL A 1 7.55 7.18 -7.94
N ASN A 2 7.52 7.22 -6.60
CA ASN A 2 8.60 7.78 -5.77
C ASN A 2 9.16 6.67 -4.87
N THR A 3 10.49 6.61 -4.71
CA THR A 3 11.22 5.53 -4.01
C THR A 3 12.08 6.00 -2.82
N ILE A 4 11.98 7.25 -2.39
CA ILE A 4 12.88 7.82 -1.36
C ILE A 4 12.57 7.25 0.05
N ASP A 5 11.32 6.82 0.30
CA ASP A 5 10.87 6.26 1.57
C ASP A 5 9.79 5.19 1.35
N GLY A 6 10.22 4.04 0.84
CA GLY A 6 9.33 2.99 0.35
C GLY A 6 8.91 3.20 -1.10
N LEU A 7 7.76 2.64 -1.50
CA LEU A 7 7.17 2.77 -2.82
C LEU A 7 5.87 3.56 -2.72
N ARG A 8 5.86 4.76 -3.31
CA ARG A 8 4.63 5.55 -3.52
C ARG A 8 4.23 5.53 -4.98
N VAL A 9 2.97 5.18 -5.24
CA VAL A 9 2.34 5.25 -6.55
C VAL A 9 1.17 6.21 -6.47
N ASP A 10 1.16 7.19 -7.38
CA ASP A 10 0.13 8.23 -7.45
C ASP A 10 -0.74 7.97 -8.69
N TRP A 11 -2.06 8.08 -8.51
CA TRP A 11 -3.08 8.09 -9.55
C TRP A 11 -3.78 9.46 -9.57
N PRO A 12 -4.48 9.82 -10.65
CA PRO A 12 -5.27 11.06 -10.68
C PRO A 12 -6.34 11.16 -9.57
N ASP A 13 -6.77 10.02 -9.03
CA ASP A 13 -7.88 9.87 -8.08
C ASP A 13 -7.46 9.26 -6.73
N GLY A 14 -6.17 9.23 -6.40
CA GLY A 14 -5.67 8.71 -5.12
C GLY A 14 -4.20 8.30 -5.13
N PHE A 15 -3.75 7.64 -4.06
CA PHE A 15 -2.40 7.10 -3.97
C PHE A 15 -2.30 5.83 -3.12
N GLY A 16 -1.22 5.08 -3.33
CA GLY A 16 -0.81 3.96 -2.50
C GLY A 16 0.64 4.14 -2.03
N LEU A 17 0.91 3.82 -0.77
CA LEU A 17 2.24 3.83 -0.16
C LEU A 17 2.53 2.49 0.52
N ILE A 18 3.71 1.93 0.28
CA ILE A 18 4.26 0.80 1.02
C ILE A 18 5.65 1.21 1.50
N ARG A 19 5.93 1.17 2.80
CA ARG A 19 7.26 1.46 3.35
C ARG A 19 7.64 0.51 4.46
N ALA A 20 8.94 0.40 4.72
CA ALA A 20 9.40 -0.26 5.95
C ALA A 20 9.05 0.60 7.16
N SER A 21 8.65 -0.04 8.26
CA SER A 21 8.59 0.60 9.56
C SER A 21 10.00 0.94 10.04
N ASN A 22 10.16 2.08 10.70
CA ASN A 22 11.45 2.51 11.23
C ASN A 22 11.81 1.82 12.55
N THR A 23 10.83 1.26 13.26
CA THR A 23 10.99 0.78 14.64
C THR A 23 10.60 -0.68 14.84
N THR A 24 9.94 -1.30 13.85
CA THR A 24 9.46 -2.70 13.94
C THR A 24 9.68 -3.43 12.61
N PRO A 25 9.83 -4.77 12.60
CA PRO A 25 10.10 -5.54 11.38
C PRO A 25 8.83 -5.79 10.56
N VAL A 26 8.10 -4.72 10.22
CA VAL A 26 6.85 -4.78 9.45
C VAL A 26 6.88 -3.79 8.28
N LEU A 27 6.07 -4.06 7.26
CA LEU A 27 5.74 -3.09 6.24
C LEU A 27 4.48 -2.32 6.65
N VAL A 28 4.51 -1.00 6.46
CA VAL A 28 3.36 -0.12 6.64
C VAL A 28 2.79 0.19 5.28
N LEU A 29 1.48 0.00 5.14
CA LEU A 29 0.72 0.25 3.92
C LEU A 29 -0.31 1.35 4.18
N ARG A 30 -0.46 2.27 3.23
CA ARG A 30 -1.52 3.29 3.24
C ARG A 30 -2.10 3.44 1.86
N PHE A 31 -3.43 3.46 1.78
CA PHE A 31 -4.18 3.67 0.54
C PHE A 31 -5.13 4.85 0.74
N GLU A 32 -5.28 5.66 -0.30
CA GLU A 32 -6.20 6.79 -0.31
C GLU A 32 -6.82 6.89 -1.70
N GLY A 33 -8.13 7.08 -1.75
CA GLY A 33 -8.87 7.31 -2.99
C GLY A 33 -9.90 8.41 -2.78
N HIS A 34 -10.08 9.26 -3.79
CA HIS A 34 -11.09 10.34 -3.74
C HIS A 34 -12.53 9.79 -3.68
N THR A 35 -12.72 8.53 -4.04
CA THR A 35 -13.97 7.79 -3.90
C THR A 35 -13.69 6.40 -3.33
N GLN A 36 -14.73 5.75 -2.78
CA GLN A 36 -14.63 4.37 -2.30
C GLN A 36 -14.17 3.41 -3.41
N ALA A 37 -14.69 3.55 -4.63
CA ALA A 37 -14.27 2.72 -5.76
C ALA A 37 -12.80 2.93 -6.15
N ALA A 38 -12.29 4.16 -6.05
CA ALA A 38 -10.88 4.46 -6.28
C ALA A 38 -9.99 3.83 -5.19
N LEU A 39 -10.41 3.95 -3.92
CA LEU A 39 -9.70 3.34 -2.79
C LEU A 39 -9.59 1.82 -2.96
N GLU A 40 -10.70 1.13 -3.22
CA GLU A 40 -10.73 -0.32 -3.40
C GLU A 40 -9.90 -0.79 -4.60
N ARG A 41 -9.90 -0.01 -5.70
CA ARG A 41 -9.04 -0.28 -6.86
C ARG A 41 -7.57 -0.15 -6.48
N ILE A 42 -7.18 0.95 -5.85
CA ILE A 42 -5.79 1.22 -5.47
C ILE A 42 -5.28 0.18 -4.48
N GLU A 43 -6.06 -0.16 -3.46
CA GLU A 43 -5.74 -1.21 -2.50
C GLU A 43 -5.52 -2.54 -3.21
N ARG A 44 -6.47 -2.97 -4.05
CA ARG A 44 -6.35 -4.23 -4.80
C ARG A 44 -5.08 -4.28 -5.66
N ASP A 45 -4.82 -3.22 -6.42
CA ASP A 45 -3.68 -3.16 -7.35
C ASP A 45 -2.35 -3.23 -6.58
N MET A 46 -2.25 -2.49 -5.46
CA MET A 46 -1.06 -2.50 -4.60
C MET A 46 -0.84 -3.85 -3.91
N LEU A 47 -1.91 -4.49 -3.41
CA LEU A 47 -1.82 -5.82 -2.78
C LEU A 47 -1.47 -6.91 -3.81
N ALA A 48 -1.95 -6.80 -5.05
CA ALA A 48 -1.56 -7.70 -6.14
C ALA A 48 -0.06 -7.60 -6.45
N LEU A 49 0.48 -6.38 -6.52
CA LEU A 49 1.92 -6.15 -6.70
C LEU A 49 2.73 -6.70 -5.52
N LEU A 50 2.28 -6.51 -4.28
CA LEU A 50 3.00 -7.06 -3.13
C LEU A 50 3.01 -8.59 -3.14
N ARG A 51 1.87 -9.22 -3.47
CA ARG A 51 1.78 -10.69 -3.54
C ARG A 51 2.64 -11.28 -4.64
N SER A 52 2.90 -10.56 -5.73
CA SER A 52 3.78 -11.07 -6.81
C SER A 52 5.23 -11.23 -6.34
N VAL A 53 5.69 -10.39 -5.41
CA VAL A 53 7.05 -10.44 -4.84
C VAL A 53 7.12 -11.15 -3.49
N LYS A 54 6.02 -11.18 -2.73
CA LYS A 54 5.90 -11.87 -1.44
C LYS A 54 4.52 -12.57 -1.35
N PRO A 55 4.37 -13.77 -1.94
CA PRO A 55 3.09 -14.50 -1.95
C PRO A 55 2.56 -14.84 -0.55
N GLY A 56 3.45 -15.09 0.40
CA GLY A 56 3.12 -15.39 1.80
C GLY A 56 3.00 -14.16 2.71
N ALA A 57 2.73 -12.97 2.16
CA ALA A 57 2.50 -11.78 2.96
C ALA A 57 1.23 -11.96 3.82
N GLN A 58 1.36 -11.75 5.12
CA GLN A 58 0.24 -11.66 6.05
C GLN A 58 -0.09 -10.19 6.23
N PHE A 59 -1.38 -9.88 6.20
CA PHE A 59 -1.90 -8.53 6.37
C PHE A 59 -2.68 -8.47 7.68
N ASP A 60 -2.38 -7.47 8.48
CA ASP A 60 -3.17 -7.13 9.65
C ASP A 60 -3.87 -5.80 9.38
N ALA A 61 -5.12 -5.68 9.76
CA ALA A 61 -5.82 -4.41 9.70
C ALA A 61 -5.33 -3.59 10.89
N ALA A 62 -4.73 -2.43 10.64
CA ALA A 62 -4.37 -1.53 11.72
C ALA A 62 -5.64 -1.19 12.51
N ALA A 63 -5.73 -1.68 13.75
CA ALA A 63 -6.78 -1.33 14.69
C ALA A 63 -6.77 0.19 14.84
N HIS A 64 -7.83 0.84 14.35
CA HIS A 64 -8.13 2.23 14.65
C HIS A 64 -8.78 2.32 16.03
#